data_AF-A0A2M4AYZ4-F1
#
_entry.id   AF-A0A2M4AYZ4-F1
#
_cell.length_a   1.000
_cell.length_b   1.000
_cell.length_c   1.000
_cell.angle_alpha   90.00
_cell.angle_beta   90.00
_cell.angle_gamma   90.00
#
_symmetry.space_group_name_H-M   'P 1'
#
loop_
_entity.id
_entity.type
_entity.pdbx_description
1 polymer ?
#
loop_
_entity_poly.entity_id
_entity_poly.type
_entity_poly.pdbx_seq_one_letter_code
_entity_poly.pdbx_strand_id
1 'polypeptide(L)'
;MAEIEAIITRQGAVHTLKETVTVGDMKDLISSLKNIKGSTNELLTTFVQEDASKPGARATKPLDGDEECDEEDSDEPDASEGTPQKRVKT
;
A
#
# COMPACT_ATOMS: atom_id res chain seq x y z
N MET A 1 4.43 -24.27 23.09
CA MET A 1 4.80 -23.58 21.84
C MET A 1 3.60 -22.77 21.39
N ALA A 2 3.83 -21.63 20.74
CA ALA A 2 2.81 -20.79 20.16
C ALA A 2 3.01 -20.78 18.64
N GLU A 3 1.99 -20.41 17.90
CA GLU A 3 2.07 -20.27 16.45
C GLU A 3 1.60 -18.87 16.08
N ILE A 4 2.34 -18.23 15.17
CA ILE A 4 1.93 -17.00 14.52
C ILE A 4 1.47 -17.38 13.12
N GLU A 5 0.26 -16.97 12.78
CA GLU A 5 -0.29 -17.16 11.44
C GLU A 5 -0.60 -15.82 10.79
N ALA A 6 -0.23 -15.69 9.52
CA ALA A 6 -0.72 -14.63 8.64
C ALA A 6 -1.53 -15.27 7.51
N ILE A 7 -2.77 -14.81 7.35
CA ILE A 7 -3.72 -15.31 6.35
C ILE A 7 -3.99 -14.20 5.34
N ILE A 8 -3.67 -14.44 4.07
CA ILE A 8 -3.86 -13.50 2.97
C ILE A 8 -4.79 -14.15 1.94
N THR A 9 -5.87 -13.46 1.60
CA THR A 9 -6.82 -13.95 0.57
C THR A 9 -6.74 -13.06 -0.67
N ARG A 10 -6.56 -13.67 -1.84
CA ARG A 10 -6.52 -12.97 -3.14
C ARG A 10 -7.25 -13.78 -4.21
N GLN A 11 -8.19 -13.15 -4.91
CA GLN A 11 -8.92 -13.77 -6.03
C GLN A 11 -9.55 -15.13 -5.68
N GLY A 12 -9.98 -15.31 -4.42
CA GLY A 12 -10.54 -16.56 -3.92
C GLY A 12 -9.51 -17.60 -3.45
N ALA A 13 -8.21 -17.40 -3.70
CA ALA A 13 -7.14 -18.20 -3.13
C ALA A 13 -6.78 -17.72 -1.72
N VAL A 14 -6.56 -18.66 -0.80
CA VAL A 14 -6.11 -18.39 0.58
C VAL A 14 -4.65 -18.82 0.71
N HIS A 15 -3.81 -17.91 1.17
CA HIS A 15 -2.40 -18.12 1.46
C HIS A 15 -2.18 -18.00 2.97
N THR A 16 -1.63 -19.04 3.56
CA THR A 16 -1.34 -19.07 5.01
C THR A 16 0.16 -19.16 5.21
N LEU A 17 0.72 -18.21 5.94
CA LEU A 17 2.10 -18.22 6.41
C LEU A 17 2.07 -18.57 7.90
N LYS A 18 2.81 -19.59 8.30
CA LYS A 18 2.85 -20.11 9.67
C LYS A 18 4.27 -20.04 10.19
N GLU A 19 4.42 -19.62 11.44
CA GLU A 19 5.69 -19.69 12.13
C GLU A 19 5.50 -20.16 13.58
N THR A 20 6.23 -21.22 13.91
CA THR A 20 6.22 -21.77 15.26
C THR A 20 7.17 -20.97 16.14
N VAL A 21 6.63 -20.50 17.28
CA VAL A 21 7.37 -19.75 18.29
C VAL A 21 7.59 -20.64 19.50
N THR A 22 8.86 -20.80 19.87
CA THR A 22 9.22 -21.39 21.16
C THR A 22 8.90 -20.38 22.25
N VAL A 23 7.82 -20.64 23.00
CA VAL A 23 7.35 -19.77 24.09
C VAL A 23 8.32 -19.91 25.26
N GLY A 24 9.32 -19.04 25.29
CA GLY A 24 10.36 -19.03 26.32
C GLY A 24 11.18 -17.75 26.32
N ASP A 25 11.39 -17.13 25.16
CA ASP A 25 12.11 -15.87 25.01
C ASP A 25 11.34 -14.86 24.14
N MET A 26 11.21 -13.63 24.64
CA MET A 26 10.63 -12.49 23.92
C MET A 26 11.40 -12.18 22.62
N LYS A 27 12.71 -12.46 22.61
CA LYS A 27 13.58 -12.28 21.43
C LYS A 27 13.18 -13.22 20.29
N ASP A 28 12.82 -14.46 20.62
CA ASP A 28 12.38 -15.44 19.63
C ASP A 28 11.04 -15.04 19.04
N LEU A 29 10.11 -14.57 19.89
CA LEU A 29 8.84 -14.01 19.44
C LEU A 29 9.04 -12.83 18.47
N ILE A 30 9.93 -11.88 18.79
CA ILE A 30 10.24 -10.74 17.92
C ILE A 30 10.85 -11.22 16.59
N SER A 31 11.70 -12.25 16.62
CA SER A 31 12.34 -12.79 15.43
C SER A 31 11.31 -13.46 14.52
N SER A 32 10.41 -14.27 15.07
CA SER A 32 9.33 -14.89 14.31
C SER A 32 8.34 -13.87 13.74
N LEU A 33 8.04 -12.79 14.47
CA LEU A 33 7.22 -11.70 13.94
C LEU A 33 7.90 -10.99 12.75
N LYS A 34 9.22 -10.80 12.79
CA LYS A 34 9.98 -10.22 11.68
C LYS A 34 9.99 -11.13 10.46
N ASN A 35 10.12 -12.44 10.67
CA ASN A 35 10.10 -13.42 9.60
C ASN A 35 8.74 -13.46 8.89
N ILE A 36 7.64 -13.60 9.65
CA ILE A 36 6.27 -13.52 9.10
C ILE A 36 6.05 -12.21 8.34
N LYS A 37 6.51 -11.07 8.87
CA LYS A 37 6.45 -9.78 8.16
C LYS A 37 7.21 -9.82 6.84
N GLY A 38 8.43 -10.37 6.83
CA GLY A 38 9.26 -10.51 5.64
C GLY A 38 8.56 -11.35 4.57
N SER A 39 8.14 -12.56 4.93
CA SER A 39 7.43 -13.46 4.01
C SER A 39 6.11 -12.89 3.50
N THR A 40 5.38 -12.15 4.34
CA THR A 40 4.16 -11.47 3.91
C THR A 40 4.47 -10.39 2.87
N ASN A 41 5.53 -9.60 3.08
CA ASN A 41 5.92 -8.55 2.14
C ASN A 41 6.37 -9.13 0.79
N GLU A 42 7.15 -10.21 0.82
CA GLU A 42 7.55 -10.94 -0.40
C GLU A 42 6.33 -11.44 -1.16
N LEU A 43 5.39 -12.10 -0.49
CA LEU A 43 4.15 -12.59 -1.10
C LEU A 43 3.32 -11.46 -1.74
N LEU A 44 3.13 -10.35 -1.03
CA LEU A 44 2.39 -9.20 -1.55
C LEU A 44 3.11 -8.55 -2.74
N THR A 45 4.45 -8.48 -2.69
CA THR A 45 5.26 -7.98 -3.81
C THR A 45 5.08 -8.85 -5.04
N THR A 46 5.08 -10.18 -4.89
CA THR A 46 4.78 -11.10 -6.00
C THR A 46 3.40 -10.85 -6.59
N PHE A 47 2.37 -10.63 -5.76
CA PHE A 47 1.03 -10.31 -6.28
C PHE A 47 1.00 -9.03 -7.12
N VAL A 48 1.69 -7.98 -6.68
CA VAL A 48 1.81 -6.73 -7.43
C VAL A 48 2.53 -6.95 -8.76
N GLN A 49 3.62 -7.72 -8.76
CA GLN A 49 4.37 -8.06 -9.97
C GLN A 49 3.54 -8.89 -10.95
N GLU A 50 2.78 -9.86 -10.47
CA GLU A 50 1.85 -10.65 -11.29
C GLU A 50 0.79 -9.77 -11.94
N ASP A 51 0.21 -8.82 -11.20
CA ASP A 51 -0.82 -7.92 -11.75
C ASP A 51 -0.22 -6.91 -12.74
N ALA A 52 1.00 -6.43 -12.51
CA ALA A 52 1.71 -5.56 -13.44
C ALA A 52 2.15 -6.29 -14.72
N SER A 53 2.39 -7.61 -14.65
CA SER A 53 2.87 -8.42 -15.77
C SER A 53 1.73 -8.94 -16.66
N LYS A 54 0.47 -8.77 -16.26
CA LYS A 54 -0.69 -9.16 -17.07
C LYS A 54 -0.86 -8.19 -18.26
N PRO A 55 -0.90 -8.70 -19.51
CA PRO A 55 -1.19 -7.87 -20.67
C PRO A 55 -2.57 -7.21 -20.51
N GLY A 56 -2.61 -5.88 -20.47
CA GLY A 56 -3.85 -5.10 -20.29
C GLY A 56 -3.89 -4.17 -19.07
N ALA A 57 -2.91 -4.25 -18.15
CA ALA A 57 -2.83 -3.33 -17.00
C ALA A 57 -2.51 -1.86 -17.38
N ARG A 58 -2.08 -1.62 -18.63
CA ARG A 58 -1.94 -0.31 -19.27
C ARG A 58 -2.72 -0.30 -20.59
N ALA A 59 -4.04 -0.30 -20.52
CA ALA A 59 -4.88 -0.01 -21.68
C ALA A 59 -5.94 1.02 -21.31
N THR A 60 -5.51 2.20 -20.87
CA THR A 60 -6.28 3.43 -21.03
C THR A 60 -5.59 4.27 -22.11
N LYS A 61 -5.64 3.78 -23.35
CA LYS A 61 -5.63 4.68 -24.50
C LYS A 61 -7.10 4.84 -24.89
N PRO A 62 -7.75 5.99 -24.62
CA PRO A 62 -8.94 6.30 -25.38
C PRO A 62 -8.51 6.50 -26.83
N LEU A 63 -9.31 5.88 -27.70
CA LEU A 63 -9.29 6.03 -29.14
C LEU A 63 -9.02 7.47 -29.58
N ASP A 64 -8.34 7.57 -30.71
CA ASP A 64 -8.38 8.73 -31.60
C ASP A 64 -9.80 9.31 -31.66
N GLY A 65 -9.96 10.48 -31.06
CA GLY A 65 -11.12 11.35 -31.18
C GLY A 65 -10.57 12.74 -31.38
N ASP A 66 -10.47 13.15 -32.65
CA ASP A 66 -10.43 14.56 -33.02
C ASP A 66 -11.58 15.26 -32.28
N GLU A 67 -11.28 16.20 -31.39
CA GLU A 67 -12.14 17.35 -31.09
C GLU A 67 -11.38 18.35 -30.22
N GLU A 68 -10.98 19.42 -30.91
CA GLU A 68 -10.75 20.81 -30.49
C GLU A 68 -10.02 21.09 -29.17
N CYS A 69 -8.80 21.59 -29.36
CA CYS A 69 -8.09 22.44 -28.43
C CYS A 69 -8.92 23.71 -28.22
N ASP A 70 -9.61 23.82 -27.09
CA ASP A 70 -10.20 25.08 -26.64
C ASP A 70 -9.57 25.50 -25.32
N GLU A 71 -9.11 26.74 -25.33
CA GLU A 71 -8.20 27.34 -24.37
C GLU A 71 -9.01 28.04 -23.30
N GLU A 72 -9.11 27.52 -22.08
CA GLU A 72 -9.66 28.31 -20.97
C GLU A 72 -8.82 28.06 -19.70
N ASP A 73 -7.84 28.95 -19.58
CA ASP A 73 -7.29 29.55 -18.37
C ASP A 73 -8.02 29.14 -17.08
N SER A 74 -7.41 28.22 -16.31
CA SER A 74 -7.91 27.86 -14.99
C SER A 74 -7.09 28.58 -13.93
N ASP A 75 -7.55 29.81 -13.64
CA ASP A 75 -7.19 30.64 -12.50
C ASP A 75 -7.00 29.80 -11.21
N GLU A 76 -5.86 29.99 -10.54
CA GLU A 76 -5.60 29.49 -9.21
C GLU A 76 -6.68 30.00 -8.23
N PRO A 77 -7.33 29.14 -7.42
CA PRO A 77 -8.11 29.65 -6.31
C PRO A 77 -7.17 30.01 -5.14
N ASP A 78 -6.86 31.30 -4.97
CA ASP A 78 -6.39 31.82 -3.68
C ASP A 78 -7.56 31.77 -2.69
N ALA A 79 -7.55 30.76 -1.83
CA ALA A 79 -8.54 30.56 -0.79
C ALA A 79 -7.87 30.42 0.58
N SER A 80 -7.44 31.57 1.12
CA SER A 80 -7.64 31.98 2.52
C SER A 80 -7.66 30.86 3.58
N GLU A 81 -6.50 30.54 4.17
CA GLU A 81 -6.44 29.84 5.45
C GLU A 81 -6.40 30.85 6.61
N GLY A 82 -7.56 31.03 7.24
CA GLY A 82 -7.65 31.66 8.54
C GLY A 82 -7.15 30.76 9.67
N THR A 83 -6.30 31.36 10.52
CA THR A 83 -6.00 31.05 11.96
C THR A 83 -5.01 29.92 12.26
N PRO A 84 -4.38 29.84 13.47
CA PRO A 84 -4.04 30.84 14.52
C PRO A 84 -2.56 30.74 14.98
N GLN A 85 -2.05 31.69 15.80
CA GLN A 85 -1.33 31.44 17.09
C GLN A 85 -0.44 32.60 17.61
N LYS A 86 -0.67 32.91 18.88
CA LYS A 86 0.13 33.62 19.89
C LYS A 86 1.61 33.90 19.58
N ARG A 87 2.03 35.14 19.86
CA ARG A 87 3.32 35.37 20.54
C ARG A 87 3.21 36.54 21.53
N VAL A 88 3.16 36.20 22.82
CA VAL A 88 3.51 37.09 23.92
C VAL A 88 4.97 37.48 23.75
N LYS A 89 5.30 38.77 23.84
CA LYS A 89 6.63 39.17 24.30
C LYS A 89 6.55 40.50 25.04
N THR A 90 7.11 40.40 26.23
CA THR A 90 7.41 41.34 27.31
C THR A 90 7.60 42.80 26.90
#